data_AF-A0A9Q4CZ04-F1
#
_entry.id   AF-A0A9Q4CZ04-F1
#
_cell.length_a   1.000
_cell.length_b   1.000
_cell.length_c   1.000
_cell.angle_alpha   90.00
_cell.angle_beta   90.00
_cell.angle_gamma   90.00
#
_symmetry.space_group_name_H-M   'P 1'
#
loop_
_entity.id
_entity.type
_entity.pdbx_description
1 polymer ?
#
loop_
_entity_poly.entity_id
_entity_poly.type
_entity_poly.pdbx_seq_one_letter_code
_entity_poly.pdbx_strand_id
1 'polypeptide(L)'
;MAWEIHRLVNEQRTNNGVPELEVDQGGVTNAAIKHSRNMARTGIASHVIDGKGPADRLQDENVSFTAVGENIYYSWCQVNGQPGYNVDDFAQNAVSWWMNSPGHRANILNPDFTHTGIGIWAIPRDGKGYMYATQVFIKP
;
A
#
# COMPACT_ATOMS: atom_id res chain seq x y z
N MET A 1 6.79 6.71 6.84
CA MET A 1 6.50 5.80 5.71
C MET A 1 5.08 5.99 5.14
N ALA A 2 4.00 5.66 5.86
CA ALA A 2 2.64 5.78 5.30
C ALA A 2 2.24 7.21 4.92
N TRP A 3 2.57 8.19 5.77
CA TRP A 3 2.41 9.63 5.46
C TRP A 3 3.18 10.06 4.21
N GLU A 4 4.42 9.58 4.04
CA GLU A 4 5.23 9.95 2.88
C GLU A 4 4.71 9.31 1.59
N ILE A 5 4.24 8.06 1.65
CA ILE A 5 3.54 7.44 0.52
C ILE A 5 2.29 8.25 0.15
N HIS A 6 1.47 8.63 1.14
CA HIS A 6 0.28 9.45 0.90
C HIS A 6 0.62 10.78 0.24
N ARG A 7 1.60 11.51 0.78
CA ARG A 7 2.09 12.78 0.23
C ARG A 7 2.54 12.63 -1.22
N LEU A 8 3.39 11.65 -1.51
CA LEU A 8 3.92 11.38 -2.84
C LEU A 8 2.82 10.94 -3.81
N VAL A 9 1.85 10.14 -3.38
CA VAL A 9 0.68 9.75 -4.19
C VAL A 9 -0.18 10.96 -4.53
N ASN A 10 -0.48 11.83 -3.56
CA ASN A 10 -1.24 13.04 -3.81
C ASN A 10 -0.49 14.04 -4.69
N GLU A 11 0.84 14.11 -4.59
CA GLU A 11 1.68 14.87 -5.52
C GLU A 11 1.51 14.35 -6.97
N GLN A 12 1.51 13.02 -7.17
CA GLN A 12 1.24 12.45 -8.49
C GLN A 12 -0.19 12.76 -8.97
N ARG A 13 -1.19 12.69 -8.09
CA ARG A 13 -2.58 12.99 -8.43
C ARG A 13 -2.75 14.44 -8.86
N THR A 14 -2.26 15.39 -8.06
CA THR A 14 -2.28 16.83 -8.36
C THR A 14 -1.54 17.15 -9.66
N ASN A 15 -0.36 16.56 -9.89
CA ASN A 15 0.41 16.74 -11.14
C ASN A 15 -0.31 16.23 -12.39
N ASN A 16 -1.29 15.33 -12.24
CA ASN A 16 -2.09 14.78 -13.33
C ASN A 16 -3.53 15.34 -13.32
N GLY A 17 -3.82 16.38 -12.54
CA GLY A 17 -5.15 17.02 -12.49
C GLY A 17 -6.24 16.20 -11.81
N VAL A 18 -5.87 15.23 -10.98
CA VAL A 18 -6.79 14.37 -10.22
C VAL A 18 -6.86 14.86 -8.77
N PRO A 19 -8.06 14.95 -8.15
CA PRO A 19 -8.19 15.40 -6.75
C PRO A 19 -7.39 14.52 -5.78
N GLU A 20 -6.89 15.12 -4.71
CA GLU A 20 -6.19 14.41 -3.64
C GLU A 20 -7.07 13.35 -2.96
N LEU A 21 -6.45 12.28 -2.48
CA LEU A 21 -7.11 11.27 -1.64
C LEU A 21 -7.10 11.71 -0.19
N GLU A 22 -8.22 11.52 0.50
CA GLU A 22 -8.29 11.63 1.96
C GLU A 22 -7.84 10.31 2.60
N VAL A 23 -7.11 10.40 3.72
CA VAL A 23 -6.72 9.18 4.46
C VAL A 23 -7.87 8.76 5.35
N ASP A 24 -8.39 7.55 5.14
CA ASP A 24 -9.25 6.89 6.11
C ASP A 24 -8.39 6.36 7.27
N GLN A 25 -8.61 6.88 8.47
CA GLN A 25 -7.89 6.44 9.67
C GLN A 25 -8.53 5.20 10.34
N GLY A 26 -9.59 4.65 9.74
CA GLY A 26 -10.37 3.53 10.26
C GLY A 26 -10.10 2.22 9.53
N GLY A 27 -11.18 1.61 9.04
CA GLY A 27 -11.17 0.25 8.51
C GLY A 27 -10.33 0.06 7.26
N VAL A 28 -10.19 1.08 6.39
CA VAL A 28 -9.38 0.97 5.17
C VAL A 28 -7.90 0.84 5.51
N THR A 29 -7.43 1.69 6.44
CA THR A 29 -6.04 1.61 6.92
C THR A 29 -5.79 0.31 7.70
N ASN A 30 -6.75 -0.14 8.52
CA ASN A 30 -6.64 -1.41 9.23
C ASN A 30 -6.52 -2.61 8.27
N ALA A 31 -7.35 -2.67 7.23
CA ALA A 31 -7.27 -3.70 6.20
C ALA A 31 -5.91 -3.71 5.50
N ALA A 32 -5.39 -2.54 5.14
CA ALA A 32 -4.08 -2.40 4.49
C ALA A 32 -2.92 -2.86 5.39
N ILE A 33 -2.97 -2.53 6.69
CA ILE A 33 -1.96 -2.97 7.68
C ILE A 33 -2.00 -4.49 7.84
N LYS A 34 -3.20 -5.07 8.02
CA LYS A 34 -3.36 -6.53 8.15
C LYS A 34 -2.86 -7.26 6.91
N HIS A 35 -3.13 -6.73 5.71
CA HIS A 35 -2.66 -7.35 4.47
C HIS A 35 -1.13 -7.30 4.33
N SER A 36 -0.51 -6.16 4.64
CA SER A 36 0.96 -6.02 4.64
C SER A 36 1.62 -7.00 5.61
N ARG A 37 1.02 -7.17 6.80
CA ARG A 37 1.45 -8.18 7.78
C ARG A 37 1.29 -9.61 7.25
N ASN A 38 0.21 -9.90 6.54
CA ASN A 38 -0.03 -11.23 5.94
C ASN A 38 0.98 -11.55 4.83
N MET A 39 1.29 -10.58 3.96
CA MET A 39 2.37 -10.72 2.98
C MET A 39 3.71 -10.98 3.68
N ALA A 40 4.03 -10.21 4.73
CA ALA A 40 5.26 -10.39 5.49
C ALA A 40 5.36 -11.76 6.20
N ARG A 41 4.23 -12.28 6.73
CA ARG A 41 4.16 -13.59 7.40
C ARG A 41 4.37 -14.73 6.41
N THR A 42 3.69 -14.67 5.27
CA THR A 42 3.73 -15.74 4.25
C THR A 42 4.98 -15.65 3.37
N GLY A 43 5.56 -14.46 3.21
CA GLY A 43 6.60 -14.19 2.22
C GLY A 43 6.08 -14.10 0.79
N ILE A 44 4.76 -13.97 0.62
CA ILE A 44 4.10 -13.93 -0.68
C ILE A 44 3.57 -12.52 -0.91
N ALA A 45 4.00 -11.88 -2.00
CA ALA A 45 3.41 -10.63 -2.48
C ALA A 45 2.24 -10.95 -3.43
N SER A 46 1.02 -10.84 -2.93
CA SER A 46 -0.20 -11.17 -3.67
C SER A 46 -1.37 -10.35 -3.13
N HIS A 47 -2.23 -9.86 -4.02
CA HIS A 47 -3.50 -9.20 -3.67
C HIS A 47 -4.48 -10.11 -2.93
N VAL A 48 -4.31 -11.44 -3.05
CA VAL A 48 -5.13 -12.46 -2.40
C VAL A 48 -4.25 -13.35 -1.53
N ILE A 49 -4.57 -13.39 -0.24
CA ILE A 49 -3.94 -14.30 0.74
C ILE A 49 -5.06 -14.99 1.52
N ASP A 50 -4.93 -16.30 1.73
CA ASP A 50 -5.92 -17.13 2.43
C ASP A 50 -7.35 -16.98 1.86
N GLY A 51 -7.45 -16.80 0.55
CA GLY A 51 -8.72 -16.64 -0.18
C GLY A 51 -9.36 -15.26 -0.09
N LYS A 52 -8.75 -14.28 0.59
CA LYS A 52 -9.32 -12.93 0.77
C LYS A 52 -8.64 -11.90 -0.11
N GLY A 53 -9.41 -11.26 -0.99
CA GLY A 53 -9.02 -10.08 -1.76
C GLY A 53 -9.26 -8.76 -1.01
N PRO A 54 -8.99 -7.59 -1.63
CA PRO A 54 -9.13 -6.29 -0.97
C PRO A 54 -10.58 -6.00 -0.53
N ALA A 55 -11.57 -6.38 -1.35
CA ALA A 55 -12.99 -6.23 -1.01
C ALA A 55 -13.36 -7.03 0.26
N ASP A 56 -12.97 -8.30 0.34
CA ASP A 56 -13.26 -9.16 1.49
C ASP A 56 -12.61 -8.61 2.77
N ARG A 57 -11.37 -8.10 2.65
CA ARG A 57 -10.66 -7.49 3.78
C ARG A 57 -11.32 -6.21 4.28
N LEU A 58 -11.91 -5.42 3.39
CA LEU A 58 -12.68 -4.23 3.79
C LEU A 58 -14.01 -4.60 4.46
N GLN A 59 -14.67 -5.66 3.99
CA GLN A 59 -15.88 -6.19 4.63
C GLN A 59 -15.61 -6.71 6.04
N ASP A 60 -14.49 -7.39 6.26
CA ASP A 60 -14.05 -7.83 7.61
C ASP A 60 -13.89 -6.65 8.59
N GLU A 61 -13.58 -5.46 8.07
CA GLU A 61 -13.44 -4.22 8.85
C GLU A 61 -14.74 -3.40 8.92
N ASN A 62 -15.85 -3.93 8.38
CA ASN A 62 -17.16 -3.26 8.29
C ASN A 62 -17.11 -1.93 7.49
N VAL A 63 -16.28 -1.86 6.44
CA VAL A 63 -16.18 -0.69 5.56
C VAL A 63 -17.18 -0.81 4.42
N SER A 64 -18.04 0.19 4.26
CA SER A 64 -18.90 0.37 3.08
C SER A 64 -18.12 1.04 1.95
N PHE A 65 -18.30 0.54 0.72
CA PHE A 65 -17.69 1.12 -0.48
C PHE A 65 -18.49 0.76 -1.73
N THR A 66 -18.43 1.62 -2.74
CA THR A 66 -18.98 1.40 -4.08
C THR A 66 -17.91 1.04 -5.11
N ALA A 67 -16.64 1.34 -4.82
CA ALA A 67 -15.49 0.93 -5.60
C ALA A 67 -14.27 0.67 -4.71
N VAL A 68 -13.42 -0.28 -5.11
CA VAL A 68 -12.16 -0.61 -4.42
C VAL A 68 -11.03 -0.84 -5.42
N GLY A 69 -9.84 -0.36 -5.07
CA GLY A 69 -8.58 -0.64 -5.78
C GLY A 69 -7.46 -0.95 -4.77
N GLU A 70 -6.40 -1.61 -5.23
CA GLU A 70 -5.24 -1.91 -4.37
C GLU A 70 -3.94 -1.85 -5.16
N ASN A 71 -2.93 -1.23 -4.54
CA ASN A 71 -1.54 -1.33 -4.94
C ASN A 71 -0.74 -2.01 -3.82
N ILE A 72 0.14 -2.94 -4.19
CA ILE A 72 1.09 -3.55 -3.26
C ILE A 72 2.52 -3.32 -3.73
N TYR A 73 3.45 -3.21 -2.79
CA TYR A 73 4.88 -3.12 -3.06
C TYR A 73 5.64 -3.88 -1.98
N TYR A 74 6.78 -4.47 -2.35
CA TYR A 74 7.68 -5.04 -1.38
C TYR A 74 9.12 -4.85 -1.83
N SER A 75 10.02 -4.76 -0.87
CA SER A 75 11.45 -4.77 -1.13
C SER A 75 12.18 -5.27 0.11
N TRP A 76 13.50 -5.40 0.01
CA TRP A 76 14.34 -5.74 1.14
C TRP A 76 15.59 -4.88 1.13
N CYS A 77 16.19 -4.69 2.30
CA CYS A 77 17.51 -4.07 2.40
C CYS A 77 18.36 -4.66 3.52
N GLN A 78 19.66 -4.40 3.44
CA GLN A 78 20.65 -4.73 4.47
C GLN A 78 21.45 -3.48 4.82
N VAL A 79 21.78 -3.31 6.09
CA VAL A 79 22.63 -2.24 6.58
C VAL A 79 23.76 -2.90 7.36
N ASN A 80 25.00 -2.71 6.91
CA ASN A 80 26.20 -3.32 7.50
C ASN A 80 26.11 -4.85 7.66
N GLY A 81 25.53 -5.54 6.65
CA GLY A 81 25.36 -6.99 6.66
C GLY A 81 24.25 -7.51 7.61
N GLN A 82 23.50 -6.62 8.24
CA GLN A 82 22.34 -6.94 9.09
C GLN A 82 21.04 -6.54 8.41
N PRO A 83 19.88 -7.12 8.81
CA PRO A 83 18.57 -6.63 8.40
C PRO A 83 18.45 -5.12 8.66
N GLY A 84 18.24 -4.36 7.58
CA GLY A 84 18.04 -2.91 7.66
C GLY A 84 16.67 -2.50 7.14
N TYR A 85 16.31 -1.25 7.38
CA TYR A 85 15.10 -0.62 6.83
C TYR A 85 15.44 0.82 6.44
N ASN A 86 15.48 1.14 5.14
CA ASN A 86 15.52 2.54 4.70
C ASN A 86 14.10 3.03 4.41
N VAL A 87 13.66 3.96 5.25
CA VAL A 87 12.28 4.42 5.37
C VAL A 87 11.85 5.31 4.21
N ASP A 88 12.71 6.25 3.85
CA ASP A 88 12.39 7.29 2.86
C ASP A 88 12.59 6.75 1.45
N ASP A 89 13.68 6.01 1.23
CA ASP A 89 13.92 5.31 -0.03
C ASP A 89 12.77 4.34 -0.34
N PHE A 90 12.24 3.65 0.67
CA PHE A 90 11.15 2.70 0.45
C PHE A 90 9.87 3.39 -0.06
N ALA A 91 9.48 4.52 0.52
CA ALA A 91 8.29 5.25 0.09
C ALA A 91 8.45 5.80 -1.34
N GLN A 92 9.59 6.41 -1.64
CA GLN A 92 9.89 6.92 -2.99
C GLN A 92 9.93 5.79 -4.03
N ASN A 93 10.59 4.68 -3.70
CA ASN A 93 10.67 3.53 -4.58
C ASN A 93 9.30 2.88 -4.80
N ALA A 94 8.46 2.77 -3.76
CA ALA A 94 7.10 2.24 -3.89
C ALA A 94 6.26 3.06 -4.87
N VAL A 95 6.20 4.39 -4.66
CA VAL A 95 5.39 5.28 -5.51
C VAL A 95 5.96 5.35 -6.93
N SER A 96 7.28 5.46 -7.10
CA SER A 96 7.92 5.42 -8.41
C SER A 96 7.61 4.11 -9.16
N TRP A 97 7.71 2.97 -8.48
CA TRP A 97 7.42 1.68 -9.07
C TRP A 97 5.94 1.53 -9.44
N TRP A 98 5.02 2.00 -8.59
CA TRP A 98 3.59 2.03 -8.91
C TRP A 98 3.28 2.93 -10.11
N MET A 99 3.87 4.12 -10.20
CA MET A 99 3.65 5.04 -11.31
C MET A 99 4.20 4.54 -12.66
N ASN A 100 5.19 3.64 -12.62
CA ASN A 100 5.75 2.98 -13.79
C ASN A 100 5.01 1.68 -14.18
N SER A 101 4.09 1.19 -13.34
CA SER A 101 3.23 0.04 -13.66
C SER A 101 1.86 0.52 -14.13
N PRO A 102 1.41 0.19 -15.35
CA PRO A 102 0.13 0.67 -15.88
C PRO A 102 -1.07 0.39 -14.97
N GLY A 103 -1.14 -0.82 -14.37
CA GLY A 103 -2.23 -1.19 -13.47
C GLY A 103 -2.23 -0.39 -12.16
N HIS A 104 -1.05 -0.24 -11.54
CA HIS A 104 -0.94 0.52 -10.29
C HIS A 104 -1.13 2.03 -10.49
N ARG A 105 -0.60 2.56 -11.60
CA ARG A 105 -0.81 3.95 -12.02
C ARG A 105 -2.29 4.23 -12.25
N ALA A 106 -3.02 3.30 -12.89
CA ALA A 106 -4.46 3.44 -13.11
C ALA A 106 -5.21 3.60 -11.78
N ASN A 107 -4.86 2.84 -10.73
CA ASN A 107 -5.45 3.04 -9.40
C ASN A 107 -5.11 4.42 -8.82
N ILE A 108 -3.84 4.83 -8.85
CA ILE A 108 -3.39 6.12 -8.29
C ILE A 108 -4.09 7.30 -8.98
N LEU A 109 -4.26 7.24 -10.30
CA LEU A 109 -4.84 8.33 -11.09
C LEU A 109 -6.34 8.19 -11.35
N ASN A 110 -7.02 7.22 -10.73
CA ASN A 110 -8.46 7.08 -10.89
C ASN A 110 -9.18 8.20 -10.09
N PRO A 111 -9.94 9.09 -10.76
CA PRO A 111 -10.69 10.17 -10.10
C PRO A 111 -11.90 9.67 -9.30
N ASP A 112 -12.36 8.43 -9.51
CA ASP A 112 -13.48 7.87 -8.75
C ASP A 112 -13.12 7.56 -7.30
N PHE A 113 -11.83 7.31 -7.01
CA PHE A 113 -11.37 7.09 -5.65
C PHE A 113 -11.20 8.41 -4.92
N THR A 114 -11.77 8.46 -3.71
CA THR A 114 -11.76 9.64 -2.84
C THR A 114 -11.00 9.40 -1.54
N HIS A 115 -10.94 8.15 -1.06
CA HIS A 115 -10.26 7.80 0.18
C HIS A 115 -9.20 6.72 -0.05
N THR A 116 -8.20 6.69 0.84
CA THR A 116 -7.16 5.67 0.83
C THR A 116 -6.78 5.24 2.24
N GLY A 117 -6.29 4.02 2.37
CA GLY A 117 -5.62 3.52 3.57
C GLY A 117 -4.29 2.88 3.20
N ILE A 118 -3.26 3.14 4.00
CA ILE A 118 -1.89 2.69 3.72
C ILE A 118 -1.37 1.89 4.91
N GLY A 119 -1.01 0.64 4.64
CA GLY A 119 -0.39 -0.26 5.60
C GLY A 119 1.03 -0.61 5.20
N ILE A 120 1.92 -0.69 6.17
CA ILE A 120 3.32 -1.10 5.95
C ILE A 120 3.71 -2.07 7.06
N TRP A 121 4.39 -3.15 6.70
CA TRP A 121 4.92 -4.12 7.64
C TRP A 121 6.35 -4.51 7.28
N ALA A 122 7.21 -4.58 8.29
CA ALA A 122 8.62 -4.92 8.13
C ALA A 122 8.96 -6.16 8.97
N ILE A 123 9.77 -7.06 8.43
CA ILE A 123 10.19 -8.29 9.12
C ILE A 123 11.62 -8.66 8.73
N PRO A 124 12.49 -9.07 9.68
CA PRO A 124 13.75 -9.68 9.35
C PRO A 124 13.54 -11.12 8.84
N ARG A 125 14.17 -11.49 7.74
CA ARG A 125 14.14 -12.85 7.17
C ARG A 125 15.42 -13.08 6.37
N ASP A 126 16.03 -14.26 6.49
CA ASP A 126 17.23 -14.64 5.72
C ASP A 126 18.37 -13.59 5.75
N GLY A 127 18.59 -12.97 6.92
CA GLY A 127 19.60 -11.92 7.08
C GLY A 127 19.30 -10.57 6.41
N LYS A 128 18.07 -10.39 5.90
CA LYS A 128 17.58 -9.17 5.24
C LYS A 128 16.40 -8.58 6.00
N GLY A 129 16.22 -7.26 5.93
CA GLY A 129 15.00 -6.59 6.40
C GLY A 129 14.05 -6.45 5.23
N TYR A 130 12.97 -7.24 5.22
CA TYR A 130 11.92 -7.15 4.21
C TYR A 130 10.87 -6.14 4.65
N MET A 131 10.35 -5.39 3.68
CA MET A 131 9.27 -4.43 3.88
C MET A 131 8.19 -4.66 2.85
N TYR A 132 6.93 -4.57 3.28
CA TYR A 132 5.74 -4.77 2.48
C TYR A 132 4.82 -3.57 2.69
N ALA A 133 4.27 -3.04 1.61
CA ALA A 133 3.29 -1.98 1.62
C ALA A 133 2.03 -2.39 0.86
N THR A 134 0.90 -1.98 1.41
CA THR A 134 -0.41 -2.06 0.78
C THR A 134 -1.02 -0.67 0.80
N GLN A 135 -1.49 -0.19 -0.34
CA GLN A 135 -2.35 0.98 -0.45
C GLN A 135 -3.70 0.54 -1.00
N VAL A 136 -4.74 0.73 -0.21
CA VAL A 136 -6.13 0.48 -0.62
C VAL A 136 -6.76 1.82 -1.00
N PHE A 137 -7.51 1.83 -2.09
CA PHE A 137 -8.29 2.96 -2.57
C PHE A 137 -9.76 2.62 -2.48
N ILE A 138 -10.60 3.54 -2.02
CA ILE A 138 -12.04 3.35 -2.04
C ILE A 138 -12.78 4.58 -2.55
N LYS A 139 -13.99 4.30 -3.06
CA LYS A 139 -15.09 5.25 -3.06
C LYS A 139 -16.10 4.73 -2.03
N PRO A 140 -16.39 5.44 -0.94
CA PRO A 140 -17.41 5.05 0.02
C PRO A 140 -18.78 4.75 -0.61
#